data_AF-A0A7L7KXW9-F1
#
_entry.id   AF-A0A7L7KXW9-F1
#
_cell.length_a   1.000
_cell.length_b   1.000
_cell.length_c   1.000
_cell.angle_alpha   90.00
_cell.angle_beta   90.00
_cell.angle_gamma   90.00
#
_symmetry.space_group_name_H-M   'P 1'
#
loop_
_entity.id
_entity.type
_entity.pdbx_description
1 polymer ?
#
loop_
_entity_poly.entity_id
_entity_poly.type
_entity_poly.pdbx_seq_one_letter_code
_entity_poly.pdbx_strand_id
1 'polypeptide(L)'
;MAENALTKVARIAAGSAMGAILKDKDGNDKIIKPDGNANYLDLRDIVASGSGTGGGDNPNPDNPSAGADYYAGSLADGEITERNLEWSGTDDPTKDLTVTFKDDPGSNPFGQYSGLTIIGHIQKTVMTSGTKGAVSNLELNYDPSNATKDGYFTTTSPYPIYISQSDIASGQELDVPINGIGEGLKGDNTKPAMIHLKYNSDRTMTISHEEGYVNDGISAGATGANYSFVVEIVATFSTQKAVAQLPESIKLFSGSTRTDKANILTLDGTSDYYENVSDGLLINLKKYAYTLYNNQEHGNRISNDDIGILANYVIPKEKLIVGNKIPFQSHNTITDNKSVPAEIHSSGTWKSDGTYTLHAPSQAYVLIEKNKITVQFVFQISFGSHYYNAFLDIQSITPYRK
;
A
#
# COMPACT_ATOMS: atom_id res chain seq x y z
N MET A 1 3.14 43.17 -55.81
CA MET A 1 3.23 41.69 -55.94
C MET A 1 2.06 41.08 -55.18
N ALA A 2 1.27 40.22 -55.82
CA ALA A 2 0.11 39.58 -55.21
C ALA A 2 0.55 38.35 -54.39
N GLU A 3 0.16 38.32 -53.12
CA GLU A 3 0.45 37.23 -52.19
C GLU A 3 -0.33 35.97 -52.59
N ASN A 4 0.35 34.84 -52.78
CA ASN A 4 -0.34 33.60 -53.16
C ASN A 4 -1.01 32.93 -51.93
N ALA A 5 -2.02 32.10 -52.19
CA ALA A 5 -2.80 31.43 -51.13
C ALA A 5 -1.93 30.52 -50.23
N LEU A 6 -0.85 29.95 -50.76
CA LEU A 6 0.10 29.14 -50.01
C LEU A 6 0.88 29.99 -48.99
N THR A 7 1.25 31.23 -49.35
CA THR A 7 1.91 32.19 -48.45
C THR A 7 0.98 32.66 -47.34
N LYS A 8 -0.33 32.79 -47.61
CA LYS A 8 -1.34 33.07 -46.58
C LYS A 8 -1.52 31.90 -45.61
N VAL A 9 -1.62 30.66 -46.11
CA VAL A 9 -1.72 29.46 -45.27
C VAL A 9 -0.44 29.23 -44.45
N ALA A 10 0.74 29.45 -45.04
CA ALA A 10 2.01 29.37 -44.33
C ALA A 10 2.13 30.42 -43.21
N ARG A 11 1.58 31.63 -43.41
CA ARG A 11 1.54 32.68 -42.37
C ARG A 11 0.51 32.38 -41.27
N ILE A 12 -0.60 31.74 -41.61
CA ILE A 12 -1.60 31.27 -40.62
C ILE A 12 -1.06 30.08 -39.82
N ALA A 13 -0.35 29.14 -40.46
CA ALA A 13 0.32 28.01 -39.79
C ALA A 13 1.54 28.45 -38.97
N ALA A 14 2.26 29.49 -39.40
CA ALA A 14 3.31 30.14 -38.61
C ALA A 14 2.76 31.02 -37.46
N GLY A 15 1.44 31.24 -37.41
CA GLY A 15 0.76 32.08 -36.40
C GLY A 15 -0.17 31.32 -35.47
N SER A 16 -0.42 30.02 -35.68
CA SER A 16 -1.18 29.17 -34.76
C SER A 16 -0.29 28.75 -33.58
N ALA A 17 0.11 29.73 -32.80
CA ALA A 17 0.85 29.57 -31.57
C ALA A 17 -0.17 29.21 -30.48
N MET A 18 -0.29 27.92 -30.17
CA MET A 18 -1.15 27.48 -29.06
C MET A 18 -0.50 27.93 -27.75
N GLY A 19 -1.06 28.94 -27.11
CA GLY A 19 -0.76 29.24 -25.71
C GLY A 19 -1.41 28.21 -24.80
N ALA A 20 -0.82 27.97 -23.64
CA ALA A 20 -1.41 27.13 -22.59
C ALA A 20 -1.88 28.01 -21.44
N ILE A 21 -3.07 27.70 -20.90
CA ILE A 21 -3.50 28.20 -19.60
C ILE A 21 -3.41 27.03 -18.63
N LEU A 22 -2.65 27.22 -17.57
CA LEU A 22 -2.43 26.24 -16.52
C LEU A 22 -2.68 26.91 -15.17
N LYS A 23 -3.15 26.16 -14.19
CA LYS A 23 -3.25 26.67 -12.81
C LYS A 23 -1.91 26.50 -12.10
N ASP A 24 -1.47 27.55 -11.41
CA ASP A 24 -0.32 27.47 -10.51
C ASP A 24 -0.69 26.78 -9.18
N LYS A 25 0.30 26.57 -8.31
CA LYS A 25 0.15 25.93 -6.99
C LYS A 25 -0.83 26.67 -6.05
N ASP A 26 -1.11 27.94 -6.32
CA ASP A 26 -2.01 28.78 -5.54
C ASP A 26 -3.40 28.93 -6.22
N GLY A 27 -3.63 28.19 -7.31
CA GLY A 27 -4.91 28.11 -8.02
C GLY A 27 -5.15 29.24 -9.05
N ASN A 28 -4.16 30.09 -9.32
CA ASN A 28 -4.25 31.20 -10.26
C ASN A 28 -3.92 30.75 -11.69
N ASP A 29 -4.55 31.36 -12.67
CA ASP A 29 -4.30 31.07 -14.08
C ASP A 29 -2.96 31.69 -14.52
N LYS A 30 -1.98 30.84 -14.87
CA LYS A 30 -0.73 31.23 -15.53
C LYS A 30 -0.86 31.00 -17.03
N ILE A 31 -0.72 32.08 -17.79
CA ILE A 31 -0.81 32.07 -19.25
C ILE A 31 0.59 31.96 -19.82
N ILE A 32 0.88 30.86 -20.52
CA ILE A 32 2.15 30.67 -21.21
C ILE A 32 1.95 30.99 -22.67
N LYS A 33 2.65 32.03 -23.09
CA LYS A 33 2.70 32.44 -24.49
C LYS A 33 3.93 31.80 -25.13
N PRO A 34 3.85 31.39 -26.40
CA PRO A 34 5.02 30.93 -27.13
C PRO A 34 6.07 32.03 -27.24
N ASP A 35 7.34 31.65 -27.15
CA ASP A 35 8.49 32.56 -27.17
C ASP A 35 9.49 32.18 -28.28
N GLY A 36 10.19 33.19 -28.81
CA GLY A 36 11.19 33.08 -29.86
C GLY A 36 10.65 32.86 -31.28
N ASN A 37 11.56 32.89 -32.26
CA ASN A 37 11.26 32.77 -33.70
C ASN A 37 10.70 31.39 -34.13
N ALA A 38 10.53 30.45 -33.19
CA ALA A 38 10.11 29.08 -33.44
C ALA A 38 8.75 28.72 -32.80
N ASN A 39 8.05 29.66 -32.16
CA ASN A 39 6.74 29.47 -31.52
C ASN A 39 6.70 28.31 -30.49
N TYR A 40 7.80 28.05 -29.80
CA TYR A 40 7.79 27.03 -28.74
C TYR A 40 7.15 27.58 -27.48
N LEU A 41 6.38 26.74 -26.79
CA LEU A 41 5.98 27.01 -25.41
C LEU A 41 7.20 26.81 -24.51
N ASP A 42 7.63 27.88 -23.84
CA ASP A 42 8.65 27.76 -22.80
C ASP A 42 8.02 27.24 -21.51
N LEU A 43 8.19 25.94 -21.27
CA LEU A 43 7.67 25.26 -20.08
C LEU A 43 8.70 25.21 -18.95
N ARG A 44 9.88 25.84 -19.10
CA ARG A 44 10.94 25.82 -18.06
C ARG A 44 10.48 26.43 -16.75
N ASP A 45 9.62 27.44 -16.83
CA ASP A 45 8.97 28.06 -15.67
C ASP A 45 8.00 27.11 -14.94
N ILE A 46 7.45 26.10 -15.63
CA ILE A 46 6.62 25.03 -15.04
C ILE A 46 7.53 23.97 -14.40
N VAL A 47 8.58 23.55 -15.10
CA VAL A 47 9.50 22.52 -14.58
C VAL A 47 10.29 23.08 -13.38
N ALA A 48 10.68 24.35 -13.41
CA ALA A 48 11.38 25.01 -12.30
C ALA A 48 10.49 25.31 -11.09
N SER A 49 9.16 25.34 -11.27
CA SER A 49 8.21 25.40 -10.13
C SER A 49 7.82 24.00 -9.61
N GLY A 50 8.29 22.93 -10.26
CA GLY A 50 8.12 21.53 -9.81
C GLY A 50 9.41 20.76 -9.56
N SER A 51 10.59 21.38 -9.73
CA SER A 51 11.89 20.74 -9.48
C SER A 51 12.60 21.46 -8.33
N GLY A 52 12.30 21.03 -7.11
CA GLY A 52 13.09 21.40 -5.94
C GLY A 52 14.52 20.93 -6.10
N THR A 53 15.41 21.86 -6.45
CA THR A 53 16.85 21.69 -6.24
C THR A 53 17.11 21.82 -4.74
N GLY A 54 17.40 20.67 -4.11
CA GLY A 54 18.19 20.46 -2.90
C GLY A 54 18.27 21.54 -1.82
N GLY A 55 17.92 21.13 -0.60
CA GLY A 55 18.57 21.54 0.64
C GLY A 55 18.17 22.90 1.19
N GLY A 56 17.33 22.90 2.23
CA GLY A 56 17.16 24.06 3.09
C GLY A 56 15.83 24.09 3.83
N ASP A 57 15.87 23.70 5.11
CA ASP A 57 15.07 24.14 6.27
C ASP A 57 13.84 25.04 6.03
N ASN A 58 12.86 24.57 5.25
CA ASN A 58 11.57 25.22 5.19
C ASN A 58 10.47 24.16 5.34
N PRO A 59 9.69 24.17 6.43
CA PRO A 59 8.62 23.20 6.62
C PRO A 59 7.58 23.43 5.52
N ASN A 60 7.44 22.45 4.63
CA ASN A 60 6.32 22.42 3.70
C ASN A 60 5.02 22.46 4.54
N PRO A 61 4.08 23.39 4.31
CA PRO A 61 2.82 23.44 5.05
C PRO A 61 1.96 22.18 4.91
N ASP A 62 2.17 21.40 3.85
CA ASP A 62 1.53 20.09 3.66
C ASP A 62 2.22 18.96 4.46
N ASN A 63 3.38 19.23 5.07
CA ASN A 63 4.13 18.33 5.94
C ASN A 63 4.34 18.98 7.33
N PRO A 64 3.34 18.92 8.23
CA PRO A 64 3.41 19.59 9.52
C PRO A 64 4.47 19.00 10.44
N SER A 65 5.21 19.85 11.15
CA SER A 65 6.20 19.45 12.15
C SER A 65 5.57 19.29 13.54
N ALA A 66 5.29 18.03 13.92
CA ALA A 66 5.34 17.46 15.27
C ALA A 66 5.00 15.96 15.20
N GLY A 67 5.98 15.08 15.49
CA GLY A 67 5.85 13.62 15.29
C GLY A 67 5.82 13.19 13.81
N ALA A 68 6.41 14.04 12.96
CA ALA A 68 6.26 14.11 11.51
C ALA A 68 7.07 13.04 10.77
N ASP A 69 6.75 12.85 9.49
CA ASP A 69 7.66 12.24 8.52
C ASP A 69 9.09 12.73 8.77
N TYR A 70 9.98 11.82 9.13
CA TYR A 70 11.41 12.09 9.26
C TYR A 70 12.07 12.18 7.86
N TYR A 71 11.29 12.08 6.78
CA TYR A 71 11.74 12.20 5.41
C TYR A 71 10.72 12.92 4.51
N ALA A 72 11.15 13.95 3.77
CA ALA A 72 10.30 14.80 2.93
C ALA A 72 9.98 14.21 1.53
N GLY A 73 9.80 12.89 1.42
CA GLY A 73 9.55 12.21 0.15
C GLY A 73 8.13 11.68 0.03
N SER A 74 7.48 11.90 -1.10
CA SER A 74 6.13 11.42 -1.37
C SER A 74 6.14 9.98 -1.91
N LEU A 75 5.52 9.06 -1.17
CA LEU A 75 5.23 7.72 -1.71
C LEU A 75 4.34 7.81 -2.95
N ALA A 76 3.37 8.73 -2.95
CA ALA A 76 2.43 8.91 -4.06
C ALA A 76 3.15 9.31 -5.36
N ASP A 77 4.12 10.21 -5.28
CA ASP A 77 4.90 10.69 -6.43
C ASP A 77 6.08 9.77 -6.81
N GLY A 78 6.29 8.70 -6.05
CA GLY A 78 7.33 7.69 -6.29
C GLY A 78 8.75 8.16 -5.94
N GLU A 79 8.86 9.13 -5.04
CA GLU A 79 10.14 9.58 -4.49
C GLU A 79 10.72 8.57 -3.50
N ILE A 80 9.85 7.77 -2.86
CA ILE A 80 10.23 6.60 -2.06
C ILE A 80 10.28 5.38 -2.97
N THR A 81 11.44 4.72 -3.02
CA THR A 81 11.73 3.58 -3.90
C THR A 81 12.54 2.51 -3.18
N GLU A 82 12.92 1.45 -3.88
CA GLU A 82 13.78 0.36 -3.40
C GLU A 82 13.36 -0.21 -2.04
N ARG A 83 12.04 -0.36 -1.83
CA ARG A 83 11.52 -0.83 -0.56
C ARG A 83 11.73 -2.33 -0.40
N ASN A 84 12.56 -2.75 0.54
CA ASN A 84 12.89 -4.16 0.80
C ASN A 84 12.44 -4.58 2.20
N LEU A 85 11.80 -5.74 2.28
CA LEU A 85 11.29 -6.26 3.54
C LEU A 85 12.40 -6.78 4.46
N GLU A 86 12.46 -6.26 5.68
CA GLU A 86 13.36 -6.73 6.73
C GLU A 86 12.63 -7.63 7.73
N TRP A 87 11.39 -7.27 8.07
CA TRP A 87 10.53 -8.04 8.96
C TRP A 87 9.06 -7.88 8.59
N SER A 88 8.30 -8.97 8.74
CA SER A 88 6.84 -8.97 8.63
C SER A 88 6.24 -9.92 9.66
N GLY A 89 5.13 -9.54 10.27
CA GLY A 89 4.39 -10.37 11.22
C GLY A 89 3.29 -9.57 11.91
N THR A 90 2.97 -9.97 13.13
CA THR A 90 2.20 -9.17 14.07
C THR A 90 2.96 -9.27 15.37
N ASP A 91 3.54 -8.16 15.81
CA ASP A 91 4.29 -8.16 17.07
C ASP A 91 3.36 -8.22 18.28
N ASP A 92 3.98 -8.45 19.43
CA ASP A 92 3.32 -8.38 20.72
C ASP A 92 3.80 -7.10 21.39
N PRO A 93 2.97 -6.04 21.49
CA PRO A 93 3.41 -4.73 21.99
C PRO A 93 3.79 -4.76 23.47
N THR A 94 3.62 -5.88 24.17
CA THR A 94 4.11 -6.07 25.55
C THR A 94 5.55 -6.57 25.63
N LYS A 95 6.18 -6.84 24.48
CA LYS A 95 7.54 -7.38 24.36
C LYS A 95 8.33 -6.57 23.35
N ASP A 96 9.64 -6.59 23.52
CA ASP A 96 10.53 -6.03 22.52
C ASP A 96 10.54 -6.90 21.26
N LEU A 97 10.32 -6.26 20.11
CA LEU A 97 10.56 -6.85 18.80
C LEU A 97 12.02 -6.64 18.41
N THR A 98 12.70 -7.69 17.96
CA THR A 98 14.05 -7.58 17.38
C THR A 98 14.00 -7.84 15.88
N VAL A 99 14.38 -6.85 15.08
CA VAL A 99 14.50 -6.92 13.63
C VAL A 99 15.97 -7.05 13.27
N THR A 100 16.33 -8.02 12.42
CA THR A 100 17.71 -8.19 11.93
C THR A 100 17.79 -7.75 10.48
N PHE A 101 18.68 -6.81 10.17
CA PHE A 101 18.84 -6.27 8.83
C PHE A 101 19.80 -7.14 8.02
N LYS A 102 19.30 -7.73 6.94
CA LYS A 102 20.08 -8.69 6.14
C LYS A 102 21.08 -8.01 5.22
N ASP A 103 20.74 -6.83 4.74
CA ASP A 103 21.51 -6.08 3.75
C ASP A 103 22.43 -5.02 4.38
N ASP A 104 22.68 -5.12 5.69
CA ASP A 104 23.52 -4.18 6.42
C ASP A 104 25.02 -4.54 6.35
N PRO A 105 25.87 -3.70 5.73
CA PRO A 105 27.31 -3.91 5.65
C PRO A 105 28.03 -3.72 7.00
N GLY A 106 27.36 -3.16 8.01
CA GLY A 106 27.84 -2.98 9.39
C GLY A 106 28.57 -1.68 9.68
N SER A 107 28.65 -0.75 8.71
CA SER A 107 29.30 0.56 8.89
C SER A 107 28.34 1.71 9.13
N ASN A 108 27.10 1.62 8.62
CA ASN A 108 26.01 2.58 8.82
C ASN A 108 24.69 1.80 8.99
N PRO A 109 23.76 2.23 9.86
CA PRO A 109 22.45 1.59 10.00
C PRO A 109 21.76 1.45 8.64
N PHE A 110 21.38 0.25 8.22
CA PHE A 110 20.69 0.00 6.94
C PHE A 110 21.56 0.23 5.68
N GLY A 111 22.88 0.31 5.83
CA GLY A 111 23.81 0.32 4.70
C GLY A 111 23.59 1.46 3.69
N GLN A 112 23.18 1.10 2.48
CA GLN A 112 23.01 2.00 1.33
C GLN A 112 21.63 2.67 1.26
N TYR A 113 20.69 2.25 2.11
CA TYR A 113 19.31 2.73 2.10
C TYR A 113 19.18 4.08 2.79
N SER A 114 18.19 4.85 2.37
CA SER A 114 17.91 6.19 2.89
C SER A 114 17.16 6.17 4.22
N GLY A 115 16.51 5.06 4.59
CA GLY A 115 15.75 4.97 5.83
C GLY A 115 14.93 3.70 6.01
N LEU A 116 13.99 3.76 6.97
CA LEU A 116 13.04 2.70 7.31
C LEU A 116 11.58 3.11 7.11
N THR A 117 10.77 2.18 6.63
CA THR A 117 9.31 2.22 6.63
C THR A 117 8.78 1.31 7.73
N ILE A 118 7.87 1.80 8.57
CA ILE A 118 7.13 1.02 9.56
C ILE A 118 5.63 1.11 9.25
N ILE A 119 4.98 -0.05 9.17
CA ILE A 119 3.53 -0.20 8.93
C ILE A 119 2.96 -1.00 10.10
N GLY A 120 1.78 -0.62 10.58
CA GLY A 120 1.18 -1.23 11.75
C GLY A 120 -0.26 -0.77 12.00
N HIS A 121 -0.85 -1.23 13.08
CA HIS A 121 -2.20 -0.82 13.49
C HIS A 121 -2.23 -0.49 14.98
N ILE A 122 -3.34 0.07 15.46
CA ILE A 122 -3.54 0.34 16.88
C ILE A 122 -4.33 -0.79 17.51
N GLN A 123 -3.79 -1.39 18.57
CA GLN A 123 -4.53 -2.24 19.47
C GLN A 123 -5.14 -1.39 20.58
N LYS A 124 -6.47 -1.38 20.65
CA LYS A 124 -7.25 -0.72 21.70
C LYS A 124 -7.59 -1.71 22.80
N THR A 125 -7.35 -1.32 24.05
CA THR A 125 -7.84 -2.00 25.24
C THR A 125 -8.83 -1.10 25.97
N VAL A 126 -10.07 -1.55 26.15
CA VAL A 126 -11.08 -0.80 26.92
C VAL A 126 -10.71 -0.82 28.40
N MET A 127 -10.82 0.32 29.08
CA MET A 127 -10.59 0.45 30.51
C MET A 127 -11.89 0.86 31.22
N THR A 128 -12.29 0.13 32.25
CA THR A 128 -13.46 0.46 33.09
C THR A 128 -13.05 0.50 34.55
N SER A 129 -13.04 1.69 35.15
CA SER A 129 -12.62 1.90 36.55
C SER A 129 -11.30 1.21 36.89
N GLY A 130 -10.29 1.35 36.02
CA GLY A 130 -8.96 0.73 36.18
C GLY A 130 -8.85 -0.74 35.79
N THR A 131 -9.95 -1.40 35.39
CA THR A 131 -9.94 -2.81 34.96
C THR A 131 -9.83 -2.91 33.44
N LYS A 132 -8.91 -3.76 32.94
CA LYS A 132 -8.77 -4.09 31.51
C LYS A 132 -9.98 -4.89 31.02
N GLY A 133 -10.59 -4.43 29.94
CA GLY A 133 -11.74 -5.02 29.27
C GLY A 133 -11.37 -5.65 27.93
N ALA A 134 -12.28 -5.52 26.96
CA ALA A 134 -12.10 -6.06 25.62
C ALA A 134 -10.93 -5.41 24.87
N VAL A 135 -10.26 -6.23 24.06
CA VAL A 135 -9.19 -5.81 23.16
C VAL A 135 -9.70 -5.89 21.72
N SER A 136 -9.40 -4.87 20.92
CA SER A 136 -9.79 -4.78 19.51
C SER A 136 -8.71 -4.07 18.69
N ASN A 137 -8.60 -4.38 17.42
CA ASN A 137 -7.69 -3.69 16.51
C ASN A 137 -8.42 -2.57 15.78
N LEU A 138 -7.72 -1.45 15.59
CA LEU A 138 -8.16 -0.28 14.85
C LEU A 138 -7.12 0.02 13.78
N GLU A 139 -7.57 0.12 12.54
CA GLU A 139 -6.75 0.64 11.44
C GLU A 139 -6.44 2.12 11.66
N LEU A 140 -5.29 2.56 11.14
CA LEU A 140 -4.90 3.97 11.21
C LEU A 140 -5.57 4.77 10.09
N ASN A 141 -6.08 5.95 10.45
CA ASN A 141 -6.56 6.95 9.50
C ASN A 141 -5.71 8.20 9.66
N TYR A 142 -4.75 8.40 8.75
CA TYR A 142 -3.99 9.65 8.70
C TYR A 142 -4.87 10.77 8.19
N ASP A 143 -5.10 11.77 9.05
CA ASP A 143 -5.86 12.97 8.72
C ASP A 143 -5.18 14.18 9.39
N PRO A 144 -4.50 15.05 8.61
CA PRO A 144 -3.87 16.26 9.14
C PRO A 144 -4.84 17.21 9.85
N SER A 145 -6.14 17.17 9.49
CA SER A 145 -7.18 17.96 10.16
C SER A 145 -7.68 17.32 11.46
N ASN A 146 -7.22 16.11 11.75
CA ASN A 146 -7.55 15.31 12.92
C ASN A 146 -9.06 15.06 13.04
N ALA A 147 -9.76 14.81 11.93
CA ALA A 147 -11.18 14.51 11.95
C ALA A 147 -11.43 13.04 12.32
N THR A 148 -12.28 12.83 13.32
CA THR A 148 -12.66 11.49 13.80
C THR A 148 -13.31 10.67 12.70
N LYS A 149 -12.94 9.40 12.58
CA LYS A 149 -13.55 8.44 11.66
C LYS A 149 -13.93 7.15 12.39
N ASP A 150 -15.20 6.79 12.34
CA ASP A 150 -15.73 5.61 13.03
C ASP A 150 -15.01 4.32 12.59
N GLY A 151 -14.56 3.54 13.57
CA GLY A 151 -13.84 2.28 13.35
C GLY A 151 -12.35 2.43 13.02
N TYR A 152 -11.80 3.64 13.10
CA TYR A 152 -10.38 3.92 12.86
C TYR A 152 -9.77 4.67 14.04
N PHE A 153 -8.46 4.54 14.21
CA PHE A 153 -7.70 5.49 15.02
C PHE A 153 -7.27 6.65 14.12
N THR A 154 -7.90 7.82 14.26
CA THR A 154 -7.44 9.02 13.54
C THR A 154 -6.15 9.54 14.16
N THR A 155 -5.12 9.69 13.33
CA THR A 155 -3.78 10.16 13.67
C THR A 155 -3.39 11.36 12.82
N THR A 156 -2.66 12.30 13.41
CA THR A 156 -1.96 13.38 12.71
C THR A 156 -0.51 13.02 12.42
N SER A 157 0.03 11.95 13.01
CA SER A 157 1.32 11.40 12.60
C SER A 157 1.17 10.78 11.20
N PRO A 158 2.04 11.12 10.22
CA PRO A 158 2.04 10.52 8.90
C PRO A 158 2.06 9.00 8.93
N TYR A 159 1.33 8.40 7.98
CA TYR A 159 1.24 6.94 7.86
C TYR A 159 1.25 6.52 6.38
N PRO A 160 2.11 5.56 5.96
CA PRO A 160 3.11 4.82 6.74
C PRO A 160 4.14 5.71 7.44
N ILE A 161 4.83 5.15 8.45
CA ILE A 161 5.87 5.88 9.18
C ILE A 161 7.18 5.75 8.41
N TYR A 162 7.75 6.85 7.96
CA TYR A 162 9.08 6.89 7.32
C TYR A 162 10.10 7.54 8.24
N ILE A 163 11.23 6.86 8.42
CA ILE A 163 12.33 7.30 9.29
C ILE A 163 13.61 7.42 8.47
N SER A 164 14.21 8.61 8.43
CA SER A 164 15.50 8.81 7.76
C SER A 164 16.61 8.07 8.49
N GLN A 165 17.57 7.53 7.73
CA GLN A 165 18.79 6.94 8.27
C GLN A 165 19.55 7.93 9.17
N SER A 166 19.51 9.24 8.86
CA SER A 166 20.19 10.27 9.66
C SER A 166 19.65 10.42 11.08
N ASP A 167 18.40 10.04 11.32
CA ASP A 167 17.73 10.18 12.61
C ASP A 167 17.94 8.94 13.50
N ILE A 168 18.45 7.85 12.92
CA ILE A 168 18.77 6.62 13.62
C ILE A 168 20.29 6.55 13.78
N ALA A 169 20.81 7.11 14.87
CA ALA A 169 22.20 6.95 15.24
C ALA A 169 22.42 5.62 15.98
N SER A 170 23.51 4.90 15.70
CA SER A 170 23.83 3.65 16.38
C SER A 170 23.94 3.84 17.89
N GLY A 171 23.21 3.01 18.65
CA GLY A 171 23.16 3.05 20.11
C GLY A 171 22.27 4.15 20.71
N GLN A 172 21.70 5.03 19.89
CA GLN A 172 20.68 6.00 20.33
C GLN A 172 19.28 5.38 20.18
N GLU A 173 18.38 5.84 21.03
CA GLU A 173 16.95 5.51 20.98
C GLU A 173 16.20 6.67 20.32
N LEU A 174 15.34 6.34 19.36
CA LEU A 174 14.46 7.28 18.68
C LEU A 174 13.02 7.00 19.10
N ASP A 175 12.38 8.01 19.69
CA ASP A 175 10.97 7.94 20.08
C ASP A 175 10.09 8.39 18.92
N VAL A 176 9.14 7.53 18.53
CA VAL A 176 8.18 7.81 17.46
C VAL A 176 6.76 7.83 18.04
N PRO A 177 6.19 9.01 18.29
CA PRO A 177 4.84 9.13 18.81
C PRO A 177 3.77 8.99 17.71
N ILE A 178 2.73 8.22 18.03
CA ILE A 178 1.51 8.10 17.21
C ILE A 178 0.47 9.07 17.77
N ASN A 179 0.58 10.32 17.35
CA ASN A 179 -0.26 11.42 17.80
C ASN A 179 -1.63 11.33 17.14
N GLY A 180 -2.68 11.17 17.95
CA GLY A 180 -4.03 11.09 17.42
C GLY A 180 -5.09 11.20 18.50
N ILE A 181 -6.33 11.37 18.07
CA ILE A 181 -7.53 11.41 18.94
C ILE A 181 -8.27 10.07 18.96
N GLY A 182 -7.76 9.08 18.23
CA GLY A 182 -8.39 7.79 18.06
C GLY A 182 -9.79 7.93 17.46
N GLU A 183 -10.76 7.30 18.11
CA GLU A 183 -12.17 7.31 17.70
C GLU A 183 -12.96 8.52 18.27
N GLY A 184 -12.29 9.54 18.82
CA GLY A 184 -12.97 10.71 19.39
C GLY A 184 -13.58 10.46 20.77
N LEU A 185 -12.97 9.60 21.58
CA LEU A 185 -13.41 9.36 22.96
C LEU A 185 -13.34 10.66 23.79
N LYS A 186 -14.35 10.90 24.61
CA LYS A 186 -14.34 12.01 25.57
C LYS A 186 -13.41 11.66 26.74
N GLY A 187 -12.34 12.42 26.91
CA GLY A 187 -11.41 12.29 28.02
C GLY A 187 -10.45 13.47 28.05
N ASP A 188 -10.29 14.09 29.22
CA ASP A 188 -9.42 15.26 29.39
C ASP A 188 -7.95 14.86 29.58
N ASN A 189 -7.69 13.58 29.85
CA ASN A 189 -6.36 13.03 30.05
C ASN A 189 -5.97 12.16 28.87
N THR A 190 -5.00 12.64 28.09
CA THR A 190 -4.54 12.00 26.85
C THR A 190 -3.03 11.83 26.83
N LYS A 191 -2.58 10.74 26.20
CA LYS A 191 -1.18 10.43 25.95
C LYS A 191 -1.08 9.61 24.66
N PRO A 192 -0.20 9.98 23.71
CA PRO A 192 -0.02 9.20 22.49
C PRO A 192 0.60 7.83 22.80
N ALA A 193 0.27 6.84 21.99
CA ALA A 193 1.06 5.61 21.95
C ALA A 193 2.40 5.90 21.28
N MET A 194 3.47 5.22 21.67
CA MET A 194 4.80 5.45 21.11
C MET A 194 5.50 4.13 20.82
N ILE A 195 6.37 4.13 19.82
CA ILE A 195 7.37 3.09 19.64
C ILE A 195 8.75 3.70 19.83
N HIS A 196 9.66 2.95 20.46
CA HIS A 196 11.04 3.35 20.66
C HIS A 196 11.93 2.47 19.80
N LEU A 197 12.80 3.10 19.01
CA LEU A 197 13.64 2.44 18.04
C LEU A 197 15.08 2.56 18.45
N LYS A 198 15.71 1.44 18.75
CA LYS A 198 17.13 1.40 19.10
C LYS A 198 17.89 0.53 18.12
N TYR A 199 18.76 1.16 17.33
CA TYR A 199 19.64 0.42 16.43
C TYR A 199 20.90 -0.03 17.17
N ASN A 200 21.10 -1.34 17.23
CA ASN A 200 22.17 -2.00 17.94
C ASN A 200 23.40 -2.20 17.05
N SER A 201 24.57 -2.33 17.66
CA SER A 201 25.84 -2.53 16.93
C SER A 201 25.95 -3.90 16.24
N ASP A 202 25.06 -4.84 16.56
CA ASP A 202 24.99 -6.19 15.98
C ASP A 202 24.09 -6.28 14.74
N ARG A 203 23.75 -5.12 14.14
CA ARG A 203 22.88 -5.01 12.95
C ARG A 203 21.43 -5.41 13.22
N THR A 204 21.02 -5.31 14.47
CA THR A 204 19.61 -5.46 14.85
C THR A 204 19.01 -4.12 15.25
N MET A 205 17.70 -3.99 15.13
CA MET A 205 16.92 -2.94 15.77
C MET A 205 16.01 -3.58 16.80
N THR A 206 16.03 -3.01 17.99
CA THR A 206 15.03 -3.29 19.01
C THR A 206 13.93 -2.25 18.87
N ILE A 207 12.69 -2.73 18.75
CA ILE A 207 11.47 -1.92 18.79
C ILE A 207 10.76 -2.26 20.09
N SER A 208 10.61 -1.28 20.97
CA SER A 208 9.80 -1.40 22.18
C SER A 208 8.62 -0.43 22.11
N HIS A 209 7.63 -0.64 22.97
CA HIS A 209 6.34 0.04 22.88
C HIS A 209 6.00 0.72 24.19
N GLU A 210 5.44 1.92 24.09
CA GLU A 210 4.85 2.62 25.21
C GLU A 210 3.35 2.85 24.95
N GLU A 211 2.55 2.35 25.89
CA GLU A 211 1.10 2.46 25.81
C GLU A 211 0.65 3.93 25.99
N GLY A 212 -0.18 4.38 25.06
CA GLY A 212 -0.93 5.63 25.13
C GLY A 212 -2.31 5.43 25.73
N TYR A 213 -3.03 6.52 26.02
CA TYR A 213 -4.37 6.43 26.57
C TYR A 213 -5.21 7.69 26.26
N VAL A 214 -6.53 7.50 26.30
CA VAL A 214 -7.52 8.58 26.41
C VAL A 214 -8.51 8.15 27.49
N ASN A 215 -8.54 8.87 28.61
CA ASN A 215 -9.39 8.53 29.76
C ASN A 215 -9.86 9.75 30.57
N ASP A 216 -10.69 9.48 31.56
CA ASP A 216 -11.29 10.46 32.48
C ASP A 216 -10.32 11.05 33.54
N GLY A 217 -9.07 10.58 33.61
CA GLY A 217 -8.07 11.07 34.55
C GLY A 217 -8.32 10.68 36.03
N ILE A 218 -9.27 9.79 36.33
CA ILE A 218 -9.58 9.41 37.71
C ILE A 218 -8.49 8.50 38.27
N SER A 219 -7.74 8.99 39.25
CA SER A 219 -6.60 8.28 39.86
C SER A 219 -6.97 6.99 40.62
N ALA A 220 -8.21 6.88 41.10
CA ALA A 220 -8.73 5.67 41.75
C ALA A 220 -9.05 4.53 40.78
N GLY A 221 -8.99 4.79 39.46
CA GLY A 221 -9.27 3.83 38.41
C GLY A 221 -9.87 4.54 37.21
N ALA A 222 -9.05 4.76 36.18
CA ALA A 222 -9.46 5.50 35.00
C ALA A 222 -10.44 4.69 34.14
N THR A 223 -11.42 5.37 33.54
CA THR A 223 -12.32 4.83 32.51
C THR A 223 -12.00 5.48 31.18
N GLY A 224 -11.88 4.66 30.13
CA GLY A 224 -11.46 5.14 28.81
C GLY A 224 -10.90 4.02 27.95
N ALA A 225 -9.83 4.31 27.21
CA ALA A 225 -9.11 3.33 26.41
C ALA A 225 -7.61 3.53 26.49
N ASN A 226 -6.89 2.41 26.45
CA ASN A 226 -5.46 2.38 26.25
C ASN A 226 -5.16 1.92 24.82
N TYR A 227 -4.08 2.44 24.25
CA TYR A 227 -3.70 2.23 22.86
C TYR A 227 -2.25 1.80 22.78
N SER A 228 -1.98 0.72 22.06
CA SER A 228 -0.63 0.27 21.73
C SER A 228 -0.50 0.18 20.22
N PHE A 229 0.61 0.67 19.67
CA PHE A 229 0.93 0.47 18.26
C PHE A 229 1.53 -0.92 18.07
N VAL A 230 0.96 -1.70 17.16
CA VAL A 230 1.39 -3.06 16.79
C VAL A 230 2.08 -2.97 15.44
N VAL A 231 3.36 -3.35 15.37
CA VAL A 231 4.14 -3.35 14.13
C VAL A 231 3.78 -4.59 13.32
N GLU A 232 3.55 -4.39 12.02
CA GLU A 232 3.28 -5.46 11.07
C GLU A 232 4.40 -5.64 10.05
N ILE A 233 5.00 -4.54 9.61
CA ILE A 233 6.07 -4.56 8.60
C ILE A 233 7.14 -3.55 9.00
N VAL A 234 8.39 -3.98 8.88
CA VAL A 234 9.57 -3.12 8.86
C VAL A 234 10.30 -3.36 7.54
N ALA A 235 10.56 -2.30 6.81
CA ALA A 235 11.23 -2.34 5.52
C ALA A 235 12.26 -1.21 5.40
N THR A 236 13.33 -1.43 4.65
CA THR A 236 14.24 -0.35 4.23
C THR A 236 13.68 0.36 3.01
N PHE A 237 14.10 1.60 2.74
CA PHE A 237 13.77 2.32 1.50
C PHE A 237 14.93 3.20 1.02
N SER A 238 14.97 3.47 -0.29
CA SER A 238 15.82 4.49 -0.91
C SER A 238 14.97 5.64 -1.43
N THR A 239 15.63 6.75 -1.77
CA THR A 239 14.96 7.95 -2.24
C THR A 239 15.46 8.39 -3.60
N GLN A 240 14.58 9.01 -4.37
CA GLN A 240 14.86 9.47 -5.72
C GLN A 240 14.01 10.68 -6.09
N LYS A 241 14.24 11.23 -7.28
CA LYS A 241 13.35 12.23 -7.84
C LYS A 241 12.01 11.61 -8.20
N ALA A 242 10.94 12.40 -8.10
CA ALA A 242 9.59 11.99 -8.49
C ALA A 242 9.57 11.35 -9.89
N VAL A 243 8.73 10.31 -10.03
CA VAL A 243 8.58 9.55 -11.27
C VAL A 243 7.17 9.68 -11.82
N ALA A 244 7.05 9.61 -13.15
CA ALA A 244 5.74 9.66 -13.79
C ALA A 244 4.92 8.41 -13.43
N GLN A 245 3.67 8.63 -12.99
CA GLN A 245 2.77 7.57 -12.58
C GLN A 245 2.05 6.95 -13.79
N LEU A 246 1.95 5.63 -13.80
CA LEU A 246 1.22 4.88 -14.83
C LEU A 246 -0.29 5.12 -14.69
N PRO A 247 -1.02 5.40 -15.78
CA PRO A 247 -2.48 5.54 -15.75
C PRO A 247 -3.17 4.19 -15.53
N GLU A 248 -4.32 4.21 -14.86
CA GLU A 248 -5.15 3.01 -14.55
C GLU A 248 -5.61 2.24 -15.81
N SER A 249 -5.60 2.89 -16.97
CA SER A 249 -6.00 2.28 -18.24
C SER A 249 -4.97 1.28 -18.79
N ILE A 250 -3.73 1.30 -18.30
CA ILE A 250 -2.68 0.35 -18.71
C ILE A 250 -2.87 -0.99 -18.00
N LYS A 251 -2.85 -2.06 -18.77
CA LYS A 251 -2.74 -3.42 -18.24
C LYS A 251 -1.27 -3.74 -18.03
N LEU A 252 -0.87 -3.85 -16.76
CA LEU A 252 0.44 -4.34 -16.34
C LEU A 252 0.53 -5.85 -16.55
N PHE A 253 -0.62 -6.53 -16.48
CA PHE A 253 -0.73 -7.93 -16.87
C PHE A 253 -2.09 -8.14 -17.54
N SER A 254 -2.11 -8.99 -18.57
CA SER A 254 -3.33 -9.53 -19.13
C SER A 254 -3.09 -10.95 -19.62
N GLY A 255 -3.95 -11.88 -19.22
CA GLY A 255 -3.76 -13.28 -19.56
C GLY A 255 -4.71 -14.20 -18.82
N SER A 256 -4.35 -15.48 -18.77
CA SER A 256 -5.01 -16.47 -17.93
C SER A 256 -3.95 -17.16 -17.09
N THR A 257 -4.25 -17.35 -15.81
CA THR A 257 -3.33 -17.86 -14.78
C THR A 257 -3.73 -19.26 -14.31
N ARG A 258 -4.38 -20.02 -15.20
CA ARG A 258 -4.96 -21.35 -14.95
C ARG A 258 -3.88 -22.41 -14.83
N THR A 259 -3.23 -22.48 -13.68
CA THR A 259 -2.21 -23.49 -13.36
C THR A 259 -2.38 -23.98 -11.93
N ASP A 260 -1.91 -25.19 -11.66
CA ASP A 260 -1.93 -25.80 -10.34
C ASP A 260 -0.80 -25.34 -9.41
N LYS A 261 -0.02 -24.37 -9.88
CA LYS A 261 1.15 -23.81 -9.20
C LYS A 261 1.00 -22.32 -8.95
N ALA A 262 1.91 -21.78 -8.14
CA ALA A 262 2.06 -20.34 -7.96
C ALA A 262 2.23 -19.66 -9.33
N ASN A 263 1.47 -18.60 -9.56
CA ASN A 263 1.53 -17.82 -10.77
C ASN A 263 2.53 -16.68 -10.59
N ILE A 264 3.68 -16.78 -11.26
CA ILE A 264 4.66 -15.70 -11.32
C ILE A 264 4.26 -14.79 -12.48
N LEU A 265 3.81 -13.59 -12.17
CA LEU A 265 3.28 -12.62 -13.12
C LEU A 265 4.22 -11.44 -13.22
N THR A 266 4.95 -11.34 -14.33
CA THR A 266 5.69 -10.13 -14.69
C THR A 266 4.70 -9.02 -14.99
N LEU A 267 4.99 -7.82 -14.49
CA LEU A 267 4.15 -6.64 -14.63
C LEU A 267 4.80 -5.67 -15.64
N ASP A 268 4.21 -5.58 -16.81
CA ASP A 268 4.71 -4.78 -17.92
C ASP A 268 4.66 -3.28 -17.57
N GLY A 269 5.77 -2.59 -17.83
CA GLY A 269 5.89 -1.14 -17.62
C GLY A 269 6.07 -0.70 -16.17
N THR A 270 5.92 -1.60 -15.18
CA THR A 270 6.28 -1.28 -13.79
C THR A 270 7.80 -1.23 -13.62
N SER A 271 8.27 -0.31 -12.79
CA SER A 271 9.63 -0.33 -12.28
C SER A 271 9.85 -1.54 -11.34
N ASP A 272 11.11 -1.82 -11.03
CA ASP A 272 11.47 -2.91 -10.12
C ASP A 272 10.84 -2.75 -8.72
N TYR A 273 10.54 -1.54 -8.27
CA TYR A 273 10.05 -1.27 -6.92
C TYR A 273 8.71 -0.55 -6.87
N TYR A 274 7.97 -0.52 -7.99
CA TYR A 274 6.60 0.01 -8.08
C TYR A 274 6.45 1.51 -7.79
N GLU A 275 7.52 2.29 -7.81
CA GLU A 275 7.48 3.74 -7.62
C GLU A 275 6.56 4.46 -8.64
N ASN A 276 6.43 3.89 -9.84
CA ASN A 276 5.65 4.42 -10.95
C ASN A 276 4.21 3.87 -11.01
N VAL A 277 3.80 3.08 -10.02
CA VAL A 277 2.42 2.67 -9.83
C VAL A 277 1.74 3.72 -8.94
N SER A 278 0.50 4.11 -9.28
CA SER A 278 -0.33 5.05 -8.50
C SER A 278 -0.66 4.49 -7.09
N ASP A 279 -1.82 4.75 -6.50
CA ASP A 279 -2.17 4.35 -5.13
C ASP A 279 -2.17 2.84 -4.84
N GLY A 280 -1.94 1.99 -5.84
CA GLY A 280 -1.69 0.57 -5.66
C GLY A 280 -1.84 -0.25 -6.94
N LEU A 281 -1.99 -1.56 -6.76
CA LEU A 281 -2.36 -2.51 -7.80
C LEU A 281 -3.81 -2.96 -7.62
N LEU A 282 -4.55 -3.02 -8.72
CA LEU A 282 -5.85 -3.66 -8.79
C LEU A 282 -5.71 -5.00 -9.52
N ILE A 283 -5.90 -6.10 -8.79
CA ILE A 283 -5.96 -7.46 -9.34
C ILE A 283 -7.42 -7.78 -9.68
N ASN A 284 -7.70 -7.93 -10.96
CA ASN A 284 -9.02 -8.29 -11.47
C ASN A 284 -9.06 -9.80 -11.70
N LEU A 285 -9.89 -10.50 -10.95
CA LEU A 285 -10.16 -11.92 -11.10
C LEU A 285 -11.33 -12.14 -12.08
N LYS A 286 -11.29 -13.23 -12.82
CA LYS A 286 -12.49 -13.71 -13.52
C LYS A 286 -13.53 -14.16 -12.50
N LYS A 287 -14.79 -14.21 -12.94
CA LYS A 287 -15.94 -14.61 -12.11
C LYS A 287 -15.78 -15.98 -11.44
N TYR A 288 -15.10 -16.92 -12.09
CA TYR A 288 -15.05 -18.31 -11.64
C TYR A 288 -13.62 -18.75 -11.34
N ALA A 289 -13.48 -19.56 -10.29
CA ALA A 289 -12.35 -20.44 -10.06
C ALA A 289 -12.53 -21.74 -10.86
N TYR A 290 -11.42 -22.36 -11.25
CA TYR A 290 -11.44 -23.56 -12.10
C TYR A 290 -10.66 -24.70 -11.46
N THR A 291 -11.16 -25.92 -11.60
CA THR A 291 -10.37 -27.13 -11.38
C THR A 291 -9.73 -27.60 -12.69
N LEU A 292 -8.58 -28.23 -12.59
CA LEU A 292 -7.94 -28.92 -13.71
C LEU A 292 -8.27 -30.41 -13.65
N TYR A 293 -8.67 -31.00 -14.77
CA TYR A 293 -8.81 -32.45 -14.92
C TYR A 293 -7.82 -32.90 -16.00
N ASN A 294 -6.85 -33.76 -15.65
CA ASN A 294 -5.76 -34.20 -16.55
C ASN A 294 -5.04 -33.05 -17.28
N ASN A 295 -4.78 -31.92 -16.59
CA ASN A 295 -4.18 -30.71 -17.16
C ASN A 295 -4.96 -30.11 -18.35
N GLN A 296 -6.27 -30.39 -18.47
CA GLN A 296 -7.13 -29.81 -19.49
C GLN A 296 -8.34 -29.07 -18.89
N GLU A 297 -8.87 -28.12 -19.67
CA GLU A 297 -9.98 -27.20 -19.34
C GLU A 297 -11.38 -27.86 -19.28
N HIS A 298 -11.43 -29.13 -18.88
CA HIS A 298 -12.67 -29.92 -18.80
C HIS A 298 -13.12 -30.20 -17.36
N GLY A 299 -12.56 -29.48 -16.39
CA GLY A 299 -12.93 -29.61 -14.98
C GLY A 299 -14.23 -28.88 -14.61
N ASN A 300 -14.45 -28.80 -13.30
CA ASN A 300 -15.49 -28.01 -12.65
C ASN A 300 -15.07 -26.55 -12.50
N ARG A 301 -16.03 -25.64 -12.44
CA ARG A 301 -15.85 -24.24 -12.04
C ARG A 301 -16.81 -23.86 -10.90
N ILE A 302 -16.38 -22.90 -10.08
CA ILE A 302 -17.13 -22.39 -8.92
C ILE A 302 -17.09 -20.87 -8.94
N SER A 303 -18.18 -20.21 -8.56
CA SER A 303 -18.21 -18.73 -8.48
C SER A 303 -17.30 -18.24 -7.37
N ASN A 304 -16.49 -17.21 -7.63
CA ASN A 304 -15.66 -16.58 -6.60
C ASN A 304 -16.52 -16.00 -5.46
N ASP A 305 -17.71 -15.49 -5.78
CA ASP A 305 -18.67 -14.98 -4.79
C ASP A 305 -19.13 -16.09 -3.82
N ASP A 306 -19.36 -17.31 -4.33
CA ASP A 306 -19.81 -18.45 -3.52
C ASP A 306 -18.74 -18.90 -2.52
N ILE A 307 -17.46 -18.69 -2.83
CA ILE A 307 -16.32 -18.98 -1.95
C ILE A 307 -15.84 -17.75 -1.16
N GLY A 308 -16.52 -16.59 -1.27
CA GLY A 308 -16.24 -15.39 -0.49
C GLY A 308 -15.05 -14.56 -0.96
N ILE A 309 -14.63 -14.73 -2.22
CA ILE A 309 -13.50 -14.03 -2.83
C ILE A 309 -14.01 -12.91 -3.72
N LEU A 310 -13.44 -11.73 -3.53
CA LEU A 310 -13.72 -10.56 -4.35
C LEU A 310 -13.25 -10.72 -5.79
N ALA A 311 -14.07 -10.26 -6.74
CA ALA A 311 -13.63 -10.11 -8.13
C ALA A 311 -12.48 -9.11 -8.29
N ASN A 312 -12.40 -8.11 -7.40
CA ASN A 312 -11.42 -7.03 -7.46
C ASN A 312 -10.64 -6.98 -6.14
N TYR A 313 -9.35 -7.27 -6.19
CA TYR A 313 -8.48 -7.24 -5.02
C TYR A 313 -7.49 -6.09 -5.15
N VAL A 314 -7.54 -5.15 -4.20
CA VAL A 314 -6.66 -3.97 -4.17
C VAL A 314 -5.49 -4.24 -3.24
N ILE A 315 -4.28 -4.03 -3.76
CA ILE A 315 -3.05 -3.97 -2.95
C ILE A 315 -2.61 -2.52 -2.91
N PRO A 316 -2.68 -1.85 -1.76
CA PRO A 316 -2.34 -0.44 -1.68
C PRO A 316 -0.81 -0.22 -1.79
N LYS A 317 -0.39 0.95 -2.29
CA LYS A 317 1.01 1.26 -2.64
C LYS A 317 1.96 1.05 -1.47
N GLU A 318 1.54 1.34 -0.25
CA GLU A 318 2.31 1.13 0.97
C GLU A 318 2.69 -0.34 1.22
N LYS A 319 1.87 -1.30 0.78
CA LYS A 319 2.15 -2.74 0.92
C LYS A 319 2.97 -3.32 -0.25
N LEU A 320 3.24 -2.55 -1.31
CA LEU A 320 4.10 -2.94 -2.46
C LEU A 320 5.60 -2.89 -2.10
N ILE A 321 6.00 -3.69 -1.12
CA ILE A 321 7.37 -3.81 -0.61
C ILE A 321 7.94 -5.14 -1.09
N VAL A 322 9.12 -5.13 -1.72
CA VAL A 322 9.74 -6.35 -2.24
C VAL A 322 10.01 -7.34 -1.11
N GLY A 323 9.54 -8.57 -1.28
CA GLY A 323 9.57 -9.64 -0.27
C GLY A 323 8.32 -9.72 0.60
N ASN A 324 7.42 -8.73 0.55
CA ASN A 324 6.18 -8.74 1.33
C ASN A 324 5.20 -9.79 0.82
N LYS A 325 4.69 -10.60 1.75
CA LYS A 325 3.70 -11.66 1.49
C LYS A 325 2.35 -11.23 2.06
N ILE A 326 1.46 -10.82 1.17
CA ILE A 326 0.14 -10.28 1.52
C ILE A 326 -0.90 -11.39 1.46
N PRO A 327 -1.58 -11.73 2.55
CA PRO A 327 -2.64 -12.73 2.51
C PRO A 327 -3.83 -12.19 1.69
N PHE A 328 -4.49 -13.07 0.93
CA PHE A 328 -5.76 -12.70 0.31
C PHE A 328 -6.80 -12.43 1.39
N GLN A 329 -7.27 -11.19 1.48
CA GLN A 329 -8.38 -10.84 2.34
C GLN A 329 -9.68 -11.26 1.66
N SER A 330 -10.40 -12.19 2.27
CA SER A 330 -11.73 -12.61 1.83
C SER A 330 -12.80 -11.74 2.52
N HIS A 331 -13.82 -11.30 1.79
CA HIS A 331 -14.92 -10.52 2.38
C HIS A 331 -15.76 -11.29 3.38
N ASN A 332 -15.82 -12.60 3.20
CA ASN A 332 -16.31 -13.54 4.18
C ASN A 332 -15.16 -14.47 4.49
N THR A 333 -14.85 -14.75 5.75
CA THR A 333 -13.89 -15.80 6.12
C THR A 333 -14.16 -17.02 5.26
N ILE A 334 -13.19 -17.47 4.47
CA ILE A 334 -13.34 -18.68 3.66
C ILE A 334 -13.60 -19.81 4.65
N THR A 335 -14.86 -20.21 4.80
CA THR A 335 -15.25 -21.23 5.77
C THR A 335 -14.87 -22.59 5.20
N ASP A 336 -13.96 -23.27 5.89
CA ASP A 336 -13.66 -24.66 5.61
C ASP A 336 -14.92 -25.52 5.73
N ASN A 337 -15.04 -26.54 4.89
CA ASN A 337 -16.22 -27.40 4.76
C ASN A 337 -17.52 -26.72 4.30
N LYS A 338 -17.45 -25.52 3.71
CA LYS A 338 -18.62 -24.85 3.12
C LYS A 338 -19.12 -25.62 1.90
N SER A 339 -20.44 -25.84 1.80
CA SER A 339 -21.05 -26.38 0.58
C SER A 339 -21.24 -25.27 -0.46
N VAL A 340 -20.71 -25.45 -1.67
CA VAL A 340 -20.74 -24.46 -2.75
C VAL A 340 -21.28 -25.06 -4.05
N PRO A 341 -22.10 -24.32 -4.83
CA PRO A 341 -22.53 -24.77 -6.15
C PRO A 341 -21.32 -24.92 -7.09
N ALA A 342 -21.33 -25.97 -7.90
CA ALA A 342 -20.35 -26.16 -8.96
C ALA A 342 -21.02 -26.37 -10.31
N GLU A 343 -20.29 -26.00 -11.37
CA GLU A 343 -20.68 -26.27 -12.74
C GLU A 343 -19.62 -27.10 -13.44
N ILE A 344 -20.04 -28.07 -14.23
CA ILE A 344 -19.16 -28.90 -15.06
C ILE A 344 -19.27 -28.50 -16.53
N HIS A 345 -18.15 -28.57 -17.25
CA HIS A 345 -18.13 -28.31 -18.69
C HIS A 345 -18.55 -29.57 -19.45
N SER A 346 -19.77 -29.59 -19.98
CA SER A 346 -20.33 -30.69 -20.77
C SER A 346 -20.80 -30.17 -22.13
N SER A 347 -20.30 -30.78 -23.20
CA SER A 347 -20.73 -30.49 -24.59
C SER A 347 -20.61 -29.01 -25.00
N GLY A 348 -19.54 -28.34 -24.58
CA GLY A 348 -19.27 -26.94 -24.91
C GLY A 348 -20.07 -25.92 -24.08
N THR A 349 -20.78 -26.39 -23.04
CA THR A 349 -21.59 -25.54 -22.15
C THR A 349 -21.31 -25.89 -20.70
N TRP A 350 -21.43 -24.88 -19.83
CA TRP A 350 -21.36 -25.08 -18.39
C TRP A 350 -22.76 -25.40 -17.86
N LYS A 351 -22.87 -26.46 -17.06
CA LYS A 351 -24.12 -26.92 -16.46
C LYS A 351 -23.91 -27.18 -14.98
N SER A 352 -24.94 -26.98 -14.17
CA SER A 352 -24.88 -27.30 -12.74
C SER A 352 -24.54 -28.78 -12.52
N ASP A 353 -23.61 -29.04 -11.61
CA ASP A 353 -23.15 -30.38 -11.20
C ASP A 353 -23.43 -30.64 -9.71
N GLY A 354 -24.38 -29.91 -9.13
CA GLY A 354 -24.71 -29.99 -7.71
C GLY A 354 -23.78 -29.15 -6.84
N THR A 355 -23.51 -29.65 -5.63
CA THR A 355 -22.74 -28.93 -4.60
C THR A 355 -21.49 -29.68 -4.20
N TYR A 356 -20.39 -28.96 -4.04
CA TYR A 356 -19.10 -29.47 -3.62
C TYR A 356 -18.77 -28.92 -2.23
N THR A 357 -18.01 -29.68 -1.45
CA THR A 357 -17.45 -29.19 -0.18
C THR A 357 -16.15 -28.44 -0.48
N LEU A 358 -16.10 -27.17 -0.10
CA LEU A 358 -14.91 -26.33 -0.13
C LEU A 358 -14.00 -26.71 1.03
N HIS A 359 -12.73 -26.93 0.74
CA HIS A 359 -11.67 -27.08 1.72
C HIS A 359 -10.79 -25.84 1.63
N ALA A 360 -10.77 -25.04 2.69
CA ALA A 360 -10.13 -23.74 2.70
C ALA A 360 -8.63 -23.88 2.41
N PRO A 361 -8.03 -22.97 1.60
CA PRO A 361 -6.61 -23.03 1.31
C PRO A 361 -5.81 -22.83 2.60
N SER A 362 -4.77 -23.64 2.81
CA SER A 362 -3.92 -23.48 3.99
C SER A 362 -3.17 -22.15 3.98
N GLN A 363 -2.82 -21.61 2.80
CA GLN A 363 -2.23 -20.26 2.64
C GLN A 363 -2.51 -19.68 1.23
N ALA A 364 -3.39 -18.69 1.15
CA ALA A 364 -3.59 -17.88 -0.04
C ALA A 364 -2.88 -16.53 0.09
N TYR A 365 -2.04 -16.15 -0.87
CA TYR A 365 -1.26 -14.92 -0.78
C TYR A 365 -0.82 -14.33 -2.14
N VAL A 366 -0.42 -13.07 -2.10
CA VAL A 366 0.35 -12.38 -3.13
C VAL A 366 1.73 -12.04 -2.55
N LEU A 367 2.79 -12.52 -3.19
CA LEU A 367 4.17 -12.15 -2.87
C LEU A 367 4.60 -11.04 -3.83
N ILE A 368 5.06 -9.92 -3.27
CA ILE A 368 5.61 -8.81 -4.03
C ILE A 368 7.09 -9.08 -4.30
N GLU A 369 7.50 -9.00 -5.55
CA GLU A 369 8.88 -9.17 -5.98
C GLU A 369 9.27 -8.02 -6.91
N LYS A 370 10.52 -7.95 -7.36
CA LYS A 370 10.91 -6.89 -8.30
C LYS A 370 10.15 -7.02 -9.61
N ASN A 371 9.43 -5.97 -10.02
CA ASN A 371 8.60 -5.87 -11.25
C ASN A 371 7.63 -7.04 -11.53
N LYS A 372 7.35 -7.88 -10.53
CA LYS A 372 6.56 -9.09 -10.68
C LYS A 372 5.88 -9.45 -9.39
N ILE A 373 4.74 -10.09 -9.47
CA ILE A 373 4.06 -10.65 -8.30
C ILE A 373 3.89 -12.14 -8.45
N THR A 374 3.99 -12.87 -7.33
CA THR A 374 3.63 -14.28 -7.28
C THR A 374 2.28 -14.42 -6.60
N VAL A 375 1.27 -14.89 -7.33
CA VAL A 375 -0.06 -15.16 -6.79
C VAL A 375 -0.22 -16.65 -6.51
N GLN A 376 -0.39 -17.00 -5.24
CA GLN A 376 -0.66 -18.36 -4.77
C GLN A 376 -2.07 -18.41 -4.20
N PHE A 377 -2.97 -19.06 -4.94
CA PHE A 377 -4.32 -19.33 -4.46
C PHE A 377 -4.77 -20.70 -4.97
N VAL A 378 -4.45 -21.74 -4.20
CA VAL A 378 -4.85 -23.13 -4.47
C VAL A 378 -5.69 -23.60 -3.30
N PHE A 379 -6.95 -23.94 -3.58
CA PHE A 379 -7.86 -24.55 -2.60
C PHE A 379 -8.35 -25.88 -3.12
N GLN A 380 -8.98 -26.67 -2.26
CA GLN A 380 -9.52 -27.97 -2.62
C GLN A 380 -11.03 -27.95 -2.61
N ILE A 381 -11.64 -28.69 -3.53
CA ILE A 381 -13.06 -29.01 -3.49
C ILE A 381 -13.25 -30.52 -3.53
N SER A 382 -14.30 -31.02 -2.89
CA SER A 382 -14.63 -32.44 -2.93
C SER A 382 -16.08 -32.73 -3.25
N PHE A 383 -16.30 -33.81 -3.99
CA PHE A 383 -17.60 -34.43 -4.21
C PHE A 383 -17.50 -35.92 -3.89
N GLY A 384 -18.26 -36.38 -2.90
CA GLY A 384 -18.10 -37.73 -2.36
C GLY A 384 -16.69 -37.94 -1.80
N SER A 385 -15.96 -38.92 -2.32
CA SER A 385 -14.59 -39.24 -1.92
C SER A 385 -13.52 -38.63 -2.83
N HIS A 386 -13.88 -37.80 -3.81
CA HIS A 386 -12.95 -37.26 -4.80
C HIS A 386 -12.60 -35.82 -4.47
N TYR A 387 -11.30 -35.50 -4.51
CA TYR A 387 -10.75 -34.18 -4.23
C TYR A 387 -10.12 -33.58 -5.48
N TYR A 388 -10.36 -32.30 -5.71
CA TYR A 388 -9.85 -31.55 -6.84
C TYR A 388 -9.23 -30.24 -6.35
N ASN A 389 -8.03 -29.93 -6.85
CA ASN A 389 -7.47 -28.60 -6.65
C ASN A 389 -8.18 -27.61 -7.57
N ALA A 390 -8.51 -26.44 -7.03
CA ALA A 390 -9.13 -25.32 -7.74
C ALA A 390 -8.27 -24.06 -7.60
N PHE A 391 -8.32 -23.23 -8.65
CA PHE A 391 -7.41 -22.09 -8.84
C PHE A 391 -8.19 -20.85 -9.28
N LEU A 392 -7.72 -19.68 -8.84
CA LEU A 392 -8.23 -18.40 -9.32
C LEU A 392 -7.61 -18.05 -10.67
N ASP A 393 -8.43 -17.53 -11.58
CA ASP A 393 -7.99 -17.04 -12.88
C ASP A 393 -7.96 -15.52 -12.85
N ILE A 394 -6.76 -14.94 -12.99
CA ILE A 394 -6.54 -13.50 -13.02
C ILE A 394 -6.77 -13.02 -14.45
N GLN A 395 -7.71 -12.09 -14.61
CA GLN A 395 -8.02 -11.47 -15.89
C GLN A 395 -7.00 -10.39 -16.26
N SER A 396 -6.68 -9.52 -15.31
CA SER A 396 -5.74 -8.42 -15.51
C SER A 396 -5.25 -7.83 -14.20
N ILE A 397 -4.10 -7.16 -14.28
CA ILE A 397 -3.57 -6.31 -13.21
C ILE A 397 -3.37 -4.91 -13.79
N THR A 398 -3.87 -3.89 -13.11
CA THR A 398 -3.77 -2.48 -13.52
C THR A 398 -3.28 -1.64 -12.35
N PRO A 399 -2.74 -0.44 -12.59
CA PRO A 399 -2.62 0.56 -11.54
C PRO A 399 -3.99 0.88 -10.93
N TYR A 400 -4.00 1.23 -9.65
CA TYR A 400 -5.17 1.64 -8.90
C TYR A 400 -4.99 3.07 -8.39
N ARG A 401 -6.06 3.87 -8.43
CA ARG A 401 -6.14 5.21 -7.85
C ARG A 401 -7.43 5.33 -7.03
N LYS A 402 -7.35 5.93 -5.84
CA LYS A 402 -8.49 6.10 -4.92
C LYS A 402 -9.38 7.28 -5.28
#